data_AF-A0A7W7ZXX9-F1
#
_entry.id   AF-A0A7W7ZXX9-F1
#
_cell.length_a   1.000
_cell.length_b   1.000
_cell.length_c   1.000
_cell.angle_alpha   90.00
_cell.angle_beta   90.00
_cell.angle_gamma   90.00
#
_symmetry.space_group_name_H-M   'P 1'
#
loop_
_entity.id
_entity.type
_entity.pdbx_description
1 polymer ?
#
loop_
_entity_poly.entity_id
_entity_poly.type
_entity_poly.pdbx_seq_one_letter_code
_entity_poly.pdbx_strand_id
1 'polypeptide(L)' 'MPDFEVQDLVSHDKYGLGSVIRVEKDVAVVVDFGTETLRITVPYAKLVKL' A
#
# COMPACT_ATOMS: atom_id res chain seq x y z
N MET A 1 -0.19 -13.50 8.54
CA MET A 1 0.42 -12.52 7.60
C MET A 1 -0.52 -11.34 7.58
N PRO A 2 -0.06 -10.07 7.60
CA PRO A 2 -1.01 -8.96 7.59
C PRO A 2 -1.70 -8.95 6.22
N ASP A 3 -2.96 -9.36 6.19
CA ASP A 3 -3.84 -9.15 5.07
C ASP A 3 -4.02 -7.63 4.92
N PHE A 4 -3.41 -7.05 3.88
CA PHE A 4 -3.78 -5.71 3.46
C PHE A 4 -5.18 -5.79 2.88
N GLU A 5 -6.07 -4.89 3.30
CA GLU A 5 -7.42 -4.81 2.79
C GLU A 5 -7.60 -3.54 1.97
N VAL A 6 -8.59 -3.53 1.08
CA VAL A 6 -8.96 -2.32 0.36
C VAL A 6 -9.60 -1.35 1.35
N GLN A 7 -9.11 -0.12 1.39
CA GLN A 7 -9.33 0.97 2.35
C GLN A 7 -8.42 0.95 3.59
N ASP A 8 -7.46 0.03 3.63
CA ASP A 8 -6.49 0.03 4.71
C ASP A 8 -5.49 1.19 4.56
N LEU A 9 -5.10 1.80 5.69
CA LEU A 9 -4.18 2.93 5.69
C LEU A 9 -2.75 2.43 5.79
N VAL A 10 -1.92 2.87 4.86
CA VAL A 10 -0.51 2.54 4.82
C VAL A 10 0.30 3.82 4.88
N SER A 11 1.43 3.77 5.56
CA SER A 11 2.33 4.92 5.62
C SER A 11 3.61 4.59 4.89
N HIS A 12 4.00 5.50 3.99
CA HIS A 12 5.21 5.40 3.21
C HIS A 12 6.15 6.54 3.54
N ASP A 13 7.33 6.23 4.06
CA ASP A 13 8.31 7.20 4.58
C ASP A 13 8.64 8.34 3.59
N LYS A 14 8.68 8.04 2.28
CA LYS A 14 8.93 9.02 1.21
C LYS A 14 7.72 9.84 0.75
N TYR A 15 6.50 9.33 0.91
CA TYR A 15 5.29 9.91 0.29
C TYR A 15 4.21 10.32 1.30
N GLY A 16 4.30 9.87 2.56
CA GLY A 16 3.31 10.15 3.61
C GLY A 16 2.27 9.04 3.75
N LEU A 17 1.05 9.42 4.12
CA LEU A 17 -0.07 8.49 4.29
C LEU A 17 -0.72 8.17 2.95
N GLY A 18 -1.01 6.89 2.71
CA GLY A 18 -1.74 6.40 1.55
C GLY A 18 -2.84 5.43 1.96
N SER A 19 -3.86 5.33 1.11
CA SER A 19 -5.01 4.43 1.30
C SER A 19 -4.94 3.33 0.26
N VAL A 20 -5.03 2.07 0.68
CA VAL A 20 -5.02 0.93 -0.23
C VAL A 20 -6.31 0.94 -1.05
N ILE A 21 -6.25 1.15 -2.36
CA ILE A 21 -7.43 1.12 -3.24
C ILE A 21 -7.60 -0.22 -3.95
N ARG A 22 -6.53 -1.03 -4.02
CA ARG A 22 -6.57 -2.37 -4.60
C ARG A 22 -5.50 -3.26 -3.96
N VAL A 23 -5.84 -4.50 -3.69
CA VAL A 23 -4.91 -5.52 -3.19
C VAL A 23 -4.89 -6.67 -4.19
N GLU A 24 -3.76 -6.90 -4.83
CA GLU A 24 -3.46 -8.13 -5.55
C GLU A 24 -2.74 -9.07 -4.57
N LYS A 25 -3.53 -9.96 -3.96
CA LYS A 25 -3.00 -10.99 -3.05
C LYS A 25 -1.86 -11.74 -3.73
N ASP A 26 -0.72 -11.82 -3.04
CA ASP A 26 0.52 -12.49 -3.49
C ASP A 26 1.29 -11.79 -4.62
N VAL A 27 0.85 -10.63 -5.13
CA VAL A 27 1.48 -9.95 -6.29
C VAL A 27 1.82 -8.48 -6.03
N ALA A 28 0.87 -7.66 -5.61
CA ALA A 28 1.07 -6.22 -5.42
C ALA A 28 -0.07 -5.57 -4.65
N VAL A 29 0.17 -4.42 -4.03
CA VAL A 29 -0.89 -3.53 -3.53
C VAL A 29 -0.85 -2.20 -4.24
N VAL A 30 -2.00 -1.64 -4.56
CA VAL A 30 -2.14 -0.31 -5.12
C VAL A 30 -2.64 0.61 -4.02
N VAL A 31 -1.85 1.63 -3.75
CA VAL A 31 -2.06 2.60 -2.69
C VAL A 31 -2.22 3.95 -3.33
N ASP A 32 -3.30 4.63 -2.98
CA ASP A 32 -3.53 6.01 -3.38
C ASP A 32 -3.06 6.98 -2.29
N PHE A 33 -2.14 7.87 -2.63
CA PHE A 33 -1.64 8.91 -1.71
C PHE A 33 -2.36 10.26 -1.92
N GLY A 34 -3.52 10.26 -2.60
CA GLY A 34 -4.29 11.46 -2.94
C GLY A 34 -3.69 12.32 -4.07
N THR A 35 -2.36 12.36 -4.18
CA THR A 35 -1.65 13.08 -5.26
C THR A 35 -1.18 12.13 -6.36
N GLU A 36 -0.79 10.91 -5.99
CA GLU A 36 -0.30 9.89 -6.91
C GLU A 36 -0.64 8.50 -6.38
N THR A 37 -0.97 7.60 -7.30
CA THR A 37 -1.29 6.20 -6.97
C THR A 37 -0.05 5.33 -7.20
N LEU A 38 0.44 4.66 -6.15
CA LEU A 38 1.62 3.82 -6.17
C LEU A 38 1.25 2.35 -6.12
N ARG A 39 1.77 1.59 -7.07
CA ARG A 39 1.67 0.12 -7.09
C ARG A 39 2.94 -0.47 -6.49
N ILE A 40 2.81 -1.17 -5.37
CA ILE A 40 3.90 -1.79 -4.64
C ILE A 40 3.81 -3.31 -4.77
N THR A 41 4.74 -3.90 -5.53
CA THR A 41 4.86 -5.34 -5.77
C THR A 41 5.63 -6.05 -4.64
N VAL A 42 5.33 -7.33 -4.41
CA VAL A 42 6.04 -8.16 -3.42
C VAL A 42 7.51 -8.34 -3.85
N PRO A 43 8.50 -8.35 -2.92
CA PRO A 43 8.40 -8.12 -1.48
C PRO A 43 8.17 -6.64 -1.16
N TYR A 44 7.23 -6.37 -0.26
CA TYR A 44 6.81 -5.04 0.21
C TYR A 44 7.96 -4.29 0.91
N ALA A 45 9.02 -3.95 0.18
CA ALA A 45 10.35 -3.73 0.73
C ALA A 45 10.45 -2.55 1.71
N LYS A 46 9.44 -1.69 1.82
CA LYS A 46 9.37 -0.57 2.78
C LYS A 46 7.93 -0.18 3.17
N LEU A 47 6.98 -1.11 3.05
CA LEU A 47 5.57 -0.81 3.30
C LEU A 47 5.24 -1.13 4.76
N VAL A 48 4.99 -0.10 5.57
CA VAL A 48 4.56 -0.24 6.97
C VAL A 48 3.05 -0.04 7.01
N LYS A 49 2.33 -1.12 7.35
CA LYS A 49 0.89 -1.08 7.67
C LYS A 49 0.73 -0.39 9.03
N LEU A 50 -0.20 0.56 9.15
CA LEU A 50 -0.42 1.35 10.37
C LEU A 50 -1.76 1.00 11.02
#